data_AF-A0A3T0RXA1-F1
#
_entry.id   AF-A0A3T0RXA1-F1
#
_cell.length_a   1.000
_cell.length_b   1.000
_cell.length_c   1.000
_cell.angle_alpha   90.00
_cell.angle_beta   90.00
_cell.angle_gamma   90.00
#
_symmetry.space_group_name_H-M   'P 1'
#
loop_
_entity.id
_entity.type
_entity.pdbx_description
1 polymer ?
#
loop_
_entity_poly.entity_id
_entity_poly.type
_entity_poly.pdbx_seq_one_letter_code
_entity_poly.pdbx_strand_id
1 'polypeptide(L)'
;MTTSLRPDGRRLPWYGRFGAPITLVVGVAAYLLILDVMMETQNLNLFPTLLLVGAVTVPAAVLLLAFAVGPPARGHGALIAATAVAGGVVGTTSAGLLEYRALTAMPWLGMVAVGFIEEAVKLILPVLILIFYRKHPRGLGVVLGIASGAGFAVLETMGYGFTALVTTRGDVAAVNSTLLLRALLSPAGHVAWTGMTAWALWRLRDVPRPRHGVRTAIGAYLLAVALHAAWDGAGSSLPVHIAVAVLSVAVLVVLLVASRAPGRPAGR
;
A
#
# COMPACT_ATOMS: atom_id res chain seq x y z
N MET A 1 5.10 -17.70 24.66
CA MET A 1 5.38 -16.28 24.30
C MET A 1 6.86 -16.18 23.89
N THR A 2 7.19 -16.66 22.69
CA THR A 2 8.57 -16.82 22.22
C THR A 2 9.08 -15.50 21.62
N THR A 3 10.04 -14.91 22.30
CA THR A 3 10.73 -13.69 21.94
C THR A 3 11.45 -13.84 20.59
N SER A 4 11.13 -12.97 19.63
CA SER A 4 11.85 -12.89 18.36
C SER A 4 13.27 -12.37 18.61
N LEU A 5 14.22 -13.28 18.84
CA LEU A 5 15.63 -12.94 18.94
C LEU A 5 16.25 -12.76 17.56
N ARG A 6 17.13 -11.76 17.46
CA ARG A 6 17.98 -11.45 16.30
C ARG A 6 18.99 -12.59 16.03
N PRO A 7 19.48 -12.78 14.79
CA PRO A 7 20.67 -13.59 14.53
C PRO A 7 21.93 -13.06 15.25
N ASP A 8 21.97 -11.76 15.56
CA ASP A 8 23.02 -11.03 16.28
C ASP A 8 22.65 -10.67 17.74
N GLY A 9 21.59 -11.27 18.30
CA GLY A 9 21.22 -11.16 19.73
C GLY A 9 20.67 -9.81 20.22
N ARG A 10 20.74 -8.73 19.43
CA ARG A 10 20.28 -7.40 19.87
C ARG A 10 18.75 -7.21 19.74
N ARG A 11 18.12 -6.41 20.60
CA ARG A 11 16.66 -6.16 20.52
C ARG A 11 16.32 -5.19 19.37
N LEU A 12 15.14 -5.35 18.76
CA LEU A 12 14.59 -4.35 17.84
C LEU A 12 14.43 -3.01 18.60
N PRO A 13 14.86 -1.87 18.04
CA PRO A 13 14.67 -0.57 18.68
C PRO A 13 13.18 -0.28 18.95
N TRP A 14 12.89 0.58 19.92
CA TRP A 14 11.52 0.83 20.41
C TRP A 14 10.54 1.20 19.27
N TYR A 15 10.99 2.03 18.33
CA TYR A 15 10.20 2.47 17.17
C TYR A 15 9.87 1.31 16.22
N GLY A 16 10.69 0.26 16.16
CA GLY A 16 10.38 -0.95 15.41
C GLY A 16 9.34 -1.82 16.09
N ARG A 17 9.21 -1.77 17.43
CA ARG A 17 8.24 -2.62 18.15
C ARG A 17 6.89 -1.94 18.30
N PHE A 18 6.93 -0.64 18.58
CA PHE A 18 5.76 0.12 18.98
C PHE A 18 5.36 1.16 17.93
N GLY A 19 6.14 1.36 16.85
CA GLY A 19 5.83 2.36 15.83
C GLY A 19 4.44 2.17 15.21
N ALA A 20 4.12 0.98 14.72
CA ALA A 20 2.81 0.69 14.14
C ALA A 20 1.62 0.93 15.11
N PRO A 21 1.58 0.34 16.32
CA PRO A 21 0.48 0.59 17.25
C PRO A 21 0.42 2.03 17.75
N ILE A 22 1.56 2.70 17.96
CA ILE A 22 1.59 4.12 18.33
C ILE A 22 1.00 4.97 17.21
N THR A 23 1.40 4.74 15.95
CA THR A 23 0.86 5.47 14.80
C THR A 23 -0.65 5.30 14.67
N LEU A 24 -1.19 4.10 14.91
CA LEU A 24 -2.64 3.90 14.91
C LEU A 24 -3.32 4.68 16.01
N VAL A 25 -2.88 4.55 17.25
CA VAL A 25 -3.51 5.21 18.41
C VAL A 25 -3.43 6.73 18.28
N VAL A 26 -2.24 7.26 17.99
CA VAL A 26 -2.02 8.69 17.84
C VAL A 26 -2.76 9.24 16.61
N GLY A 27 -2.74 8.51 15.49
CA GLY A 27 -3.44 8.93 14.27
C GLY A 27 -4.95 8.97 14.43
N VAL A 28 -5.55 7.96 15.10
CA VAL A 28 -6.99 7.95 15.41
C VAL A 28 -7.34 9.08 16.39
N ALA A 29 -6.56 9.26 17.45
CA ALA A 29 -6.79 10.34 18.41
C ALA A 29 -6.67 11.72 17.72
N ALA A 30 -5.66 11.92 16.87
CA ALA A 30 -5.49 13.15 16.10
C ALA A 30 -6.65 13.37 15.13
N TYR A 31 -7.11 12.33 14.43
CA TYR A 31 -8.25 12.41 13.53
C TYR A 31 -9.52 12.88 14.26
N LEU A 32 -9.83 12.26 15.40
CA LEU A 32 -10.99 12.61 16.21
C LEU A 32 -10.90 14.04 16.75
N LEU A 33 -9.72 14.45 17.24
CA LEU A 33 -9.49 15.81 17.72
C LEU A 33 -9.65 16.85 16.59
N ILE A 34 -9.09 16.59 15.41
CA ILE A 34 -9.20 17.49 14.26
C ILE A 34 -10.66 17.59 13.83
N LEU A 35 -11.38 16.48 13.76
CA LEU A 35 -12.80 16.45 13.39
C LEU A 35 -13.62 17.27 14.39
N ASP A 36 -13.43 17.05 15.69
CA ASP A 36 -14.13 17.75 16.76
C ASP A 36 -13.91 19.26 16.69
N VAL A 37 -12.64 19.70 16.67
CA VAL A 37 -12.30 21.14 16.58
C VAL A 37 -12.80 21.75 15.27
N MET A 38 -12.71 21.04 14.14
CA MET A 38 -13.23 21.53 12.86
C MET A 38 -14.74 21.73 12.90
N MET A 39 -15.48 20.82 13.52
CA MET A 39 -16.94 20.91 13.65
C MET A 39 -17.37 21.99 14.65
N GLU A 40 -16.66 22.15 15.76
CA GLU A 40 -16.98 23.18 16.76
C GLU A 40 -16.68 24.59 16.22
N THR A 41 -15.53 24.77 15.57
CA THR A 41 -15.07 26.10 15.10
C THR A 41 -15.54 26.45 13.70
N GLN A 42 -16.11 25.50 12.94
CA GLN A 42 -16.42 25.64 11.52
C GLN A 42 -15.20 26.07 10.67
N ASN A 43 -13.98 25.76 11.13
CA ASN A 43 -12.74 26.18 10.50
C ASN A 43 -12.34 25.22 9.36
N LEU A 44 -12.70 25.57 8.13
CA LEU A 44 -12.39 24.79 6.93
C LEU A 44 -10.88 24.61 6.67
N ASN A 45 -10.00 25.41 7.30
CA ASN A 45 -8.56 25.22 7.18
C ASN A 45 -8.08 23.90 7.81
N LEU A 46 -8.88 23.29 8.69
CA LEU A 46 -8.60 21.97 9.26
C LEU A 46 -8.95 20.81 8.32
N PHE A 47 -9.70 21.06 7.26
CA PHE A 47 -10.18 20.01 6.36
C PHE A 47 -9.04 19.29 5.60
N PRO A 48 -8.04 19.96 5.01
CA PRO A 48 -6.89 19.27 4.42
C PRO A 48 -6.14 18.40 5.43
N THR A 49 -6.06 18.84 6.69
CA THR A 49 -5.44 18.09 7.77
C THR A 49 -6.27 16.85 8.12
N LEU A 50 -7.60 16.97 8.18
CA LEU A 50 -8.52 15.85 8.39
C LEU A 50 -8.35 14.78 7.29
N LEU A 51 -8.32 15.20 6.02
CA LEU A 51 -8.12 14.31 4.89
C LEU A 51 -6.79 13.56 4.98
N LEU A 52 -5.69 14.30 5.23
CA LEU A 52 -4.36 13.70 5.33
C LEU A 52 -4.27 12.71 6.49
N VAL A 53 -4.70 13.11 7.70
CA VAL A 53 -4.62 12.26 8.90
C VAL A 53 -5.51 11.02 8.76
N GLY A 54 -6.73 11.19 8.25
CA GLY A 54 -7.66 10.08 8.01
C GLY A 54 -7.10 9.08 6.98
N ALA A 55 -6.52 9.58 5.89
CA ALA A 55 -5.97 8.73 4.83
C ALA A 55 -4.64 8.05 5.23
N VAL A 56 -3.75 8.72 5.97
CA VAL A 56 -2.38 8.24 6.25
C VAL A 56 -2.28 7.26 7.41
N THR A 57 -3.17 7.34 8.40
CA THR A 57 -3.03 6.65 9.68
C THR A 57 -2.85 5.13 9.53
N VAL A 58 -3.76 4.46 8.80
CA VAL A 58 -3.73 3.01 8.63
C VAL A 58 -2.60 2.56 7.68
N PRO A 59 -2.43 3.15 6.47
CA PRO A 59 -1.31 2.81 5.59
C PRO A 59 0.07 2.98 6.25
N ALA A 60 0.28 4.07 6.99
CA ALA A 60 1.55 4.32 7.67
C ALA A 60 1.83 3.29 8.76
N ALA A 61 0.82 2.91 9.55
CA ALA A 61 0.98 1.87 10.56
C ALA A 61 1.37 0.52 9.95
N VAL A 62 0.75 0.14 8.83
CA VAL A 62 1.07 -1.11 8.12
C VAL A 62 2.47 -1.07 7.51
N LEU A 63 2.87 0.06 6.94
CA LEU A 63 4.24 0.24 6.44
C LEU A 63 5.29 0.13 7.56
N LEU A 64 5.03 0.74 8.72
CA LEU A 64 5.90 0.62 9.89
C LEU A 64 5.97 -0.81 10.41
N LEU A 65 4.84 -1.53 10.42
CA LEU A 65 4.81 -2.95 10.76
C LEU A 65 5.65 -3.77 9.77
N ALA A 66 5.48 -3.56 8.47
CA ALA A 66 6.25 -4.24 7.42
C ALA A 66 7.76 -3.97 7.56
N PHE A 67 8.16 -2.73 7.84
CA PHE A 67 9.53 -2.34 8.11
C PHE A 67 10.10 -3.04 9.36
N ALA A 68 9.34 -3.07 10.44
CA ALA A 68 9.74 -3.71 11.69
C ALA A 68 10.00 -5.20 11.55
N VAL A 69 9.09 -5.87 10.83
CA VAL A 69 9.10 -7.32 10.67
C VAL A 69 9.97 -7.81 9.51
N GLY A 70 10.50 -6.89 8.68
CA GLY A 70 11.41 -7.19 7.58
C GLY A 70 12.87 -6.88 7.95
N PRO A 71 13.67 -7.85 8.43
CA PRO A 71 15.11 -7.68 8.58
C PRO A 71 15.83 -7.05 7.37
N PRO A 72 15.46 -7.37 6.11
CA PRO A 72 16.07 -6.80 4.90
C PRO A 72 15.84 -5.30 4.68
N ALA A 73 14.75 -4.75 5.21
CA ALA A 73 14.40 -3.34 5.08
C ALA A 73 15.23 -2.43 6.00
N ARG A 74 15.91 -3.01 7.00
CA ARG A 74 16.72 -2.26 7.96
C ARG A 74 17.88 -1.58 7.24
N GLY A 75 18.11 -0.30 7.56
CA GLY A 75 19.10 0.54 6.87
C GLY A 75 18.60 1.21 5.59
N HIS A 76 17.38 0.92 5.13
CA HIS A 76 16.79 1.51 3.91
C HIS A 76 15.58 2.41 4.21
N GLY A 77 15.44 2.90 5.45
CA GLY A 77 14.28 3.69 5.88
C GLY A 77 14.02 4.93 5.01
N ALA A 78 15.07 5.67 4.64
CA ALA A 78 14.95 6.83 3.76
C ALA A 78 14.46 6.45 2.35
N LEU A 79 14.97 5.34 1.78
CA LEU A 79 14.53 4.83 0.49
C LEU A 79 13.05 4.42 0.53
N ILE A 80 12.63 3.75 1.60
CA ILE A 80 11.26 3.29 1.80
C ILE A 80 10.31 4.50 1.94
N ALA A 81 10.68 5.49 2.76
CA ALA A 81 9.91 6.72 2.91
C ALA A 81 9.81 7.50 1.59
N ALA A 82 10.92 7.64 0.87
CA ALA A 82 10.94 8.27 -0.45
C ALA A 82 10.07 7.50 -1.46
N THR A 83 10.05 6.16 -1.39
CA THR A 83 9.20 5.31 -2.24
C THR A 83 7.73 5.53 -1.93
N ALA A 84 7.35 5.68 -0.66
CA ALA A 84 5.97 6.00 -0.31
C ALA A 84 5.55 7.36 -0.85
N VAL A 85 6.34 8.41 -0.63
CA VAL A 85 5.99 9.77 -1.08
C VAL A 85 6.01 9.87 -2.61
N ALA A 86 7.12 9.52 -3.25
CA ALA A 86 7.27 9.63 -4.70
C ALA A 86 6.40 8.62 -5.44
N GLY A 87 6.25 7.40 -4.92
CA GLY A 87 5.37 6.38 -5.49
C GLY A 87 3.90 6.78 -5.43
N GLY A 88 3.47 7.41 -4.33
CA GLY A 88 2.14 8.00 -4.24
C GLY A 88 1.92 9.08 -5.29
N VAL A 89 2.78 10.10 -5.35
CA VAL A 89 2.63 11.23 -6.28
C VAL A 89 2.69 10.79 -7.74
N VAL A 90 3.73 10.03 -8.13
CA VAL A 90 3.88 9.53 -9.50
C VAL A 90 2.75 8.59 -9.85
N GLY A 91 2.37 7.71 -8.92
CA GLY A 91 1.30 6.74 -9.11
C GLY A 91 -0.03 7.41 -9.40
N THR A 92 -0.53 8.26 -8.50
CA THR A 92 -1.86 8.87 -8.65
C THR A 92 -1.94 9.84 -9.84
N THR A 93 -0.88 10.60 -10.10
CA THR A 93 -0.85 11.50 -11.27
C THR A 93 -0.81 10.74 -12.59
N SER A 94 -0.06 9.64 -12.66
CA SER A 94 -0.01 8.78 -13.85
C SER A 94 -1.32 8.02 -14.06
N ALA A 95 -1.90 7.47 -12.97
CA ALA A 95 -3.21 6.82 -12.95
C ALA A 95 -4.28 7.74 -13.54
N GLY A 96 -4.46 8.93 -12.96
CA GLY A 96 -5.49 9.88 -13.40
C GLY A 96 -5.38 10.27 -14.89
N LEU A 97 -4.15 10.44 -15.41
CA LEU A 97 -3.96 10.73 -16.83
C LEU A 97 -4.25 9.52 -17.73
N LEU A 98 -3.74 8.34 -17.38
CA LEU A 98 -3.83 7.15 -18.21
C LEU A 98 -5.25 6.56 -18.19
N GLU A 99 -5.92 6.56 -17.05
CA GLU A 99 -7.32 6.16 -16.91
C GLU A 99 -8.23 7.05 -17.72
N TYR A 100 -8.09 8.38 -17.60
CA TYR A 100 -8.86 9.32 -18.40
C TYR A 100 -8.75 9.01 -19.89
N ARG A 101 -7.54 8.80 -20.39
CA ARG A 101 -7.30 8.46 -21.80
C ARG A 101 -7.89 7.09 -22.17
N ALA A 102 -7.66 6.08 -21.34
CA ALA A 102 -8.11 4.71 -21.60
C ALA A 102 -9.63 4.60 -21.60
N LEU A 103 -10.30 5.19 -20.60
CA LEU A 103 -11.77 5.16 -20.47
C LEU A 103 -12.46 6.05 -21.50
N THR A 104 -11.81 7.12 -21.99
CA THR A 104 -12.33 7.90 -23.11
C THR A 104 -12.24 7.14 -24.44
N ALA A 105 -11.12 6.44 -24.69
CA ALA A 105 -10.92 5.70 -25.94
C ALA A 105 -11.62 4.33 -25.97
N MET A 106 -11.66 3.64 -24.83
CA MET A 106 -12.13 2.26 -24.68
C MET A 106 -12.97 2.11 -23.40
N PRO A 107 -14.15 2.77 -23.31
CA PRO A 107 -14.97 2.77 -22.10
C PRO A 107 -15.43 1.37 -21.67
N TRP A 108 -15.56 0.45 -22.62
CA TRP A 108 -15.99 -0.93 -22.37
C TRP A 108 -15.00 -1.74 -21.52
N LEU A 109 -13.74 -1.31 -21.37
CA LEU A 109 -12.77 -1.96 -20.49
C LEU A 109 -13.07 -1.72 -19.00
N GLY A 110 -13.77 -0.63 -18.67
CA GLY A 110 -14.23 -0.31 -17.31
C GLY A 110 -13.17 -0.51 -16.22
N MET A 111 -13.55 -1.16 -15.13
CA MET A 111 -12.69 -1.36 -13.94
C MET A 111 -11.48 -2.28 -14.21
N VAL A 112 -11.50 -3.07 -15.28
CA VAL A 112 -10.32 -3.88 -15.65
C VAL A 112 -9.21 -2.98 -16.18
N ALA A 113 -9.54 -1.95 -16.97
CA ALA A 113 -8.54 -0.95 -17.39
C ALA A 113 -8.01 -0.15 -16.20
N VAL A 114 -8.89 0.28 -15.28
CA VAL A 114 -8.50 1.00 -14.06
C VAL A 114 -7.52 0.15 -13.25
N GLY A 115 -7.92 -1.06 -12.85
CA GLY A 115 -7.05 -1.95 -12.08
C GLY A 115 -5.74 -2.26 -12.78
N PHE A 116 -5.74 -2.45 -14.10
CA PHE A 116 -4.49 -2.66 -14.85
C PHE A 116 -3.57 -1.44 -14.80
N ILE A 117 -4.09 -0.25 -15.11
CA ILE A 117 -3.30 0.98 -15.16
C ILE A 117 -2.75 1.31 -13.78
N GLU A 118 -3.62 1.29 -12.78
CA GLU A 118 -3.30 1.59 -11.40
C GLU A 118 -2.21 0.68 -10.83
N GLU A 119 -2.33 -0.64 -11.01
CA GLU A 119 -1.31 -1.57 -10.52
C GLU A 119 0.01 -1.41 -11.30
N ALA A 120 -0.02 -1.03 -12.58
CA ALA A 120 1.20 -0.75 -13.35
C ALA A 120 1.94 0.49 -12.84
N VAL A 121 1.23 1.61 -12.63
CA VAL A 121 1.87 2.88 -12.27
C VAL A 121 2.45 2.84 -10.85
N LYS A 122 1.82 2.09 -9.92
CA LYS A 122 2.36 1.85 -8.57
C LYS A 122 3.72 1.14 -8.58
N LEU A 123 4.02 0.40 -9.65
CA LEU A 123 5.28 -0.33 -9.80
C LEU A 123 6.40 0.50 -10.42
N ILE A 124 6.15 1.71 -10.93
CA ILE A 124 7.18 2.56 -11.56
C ILE A 124 8.39 2.72 -10.61
N LEU A 125 8.17 3.19 -9.38
CA LEU A 125 9.25 3.39 -8.42
C LEU A 125 9.92 2.07 -7.99
N PRO A 126 9.17 1.02 -7.58
CA PRO A 126 9.76 -0.29 -7.30
C PRO A 126 10.62 -0.85 -8.44
N VAL A 127 10.20 -0.71 -9.70
CA VAL A 127 10.93 -1.19 -10.89
C VAL A 127 12.18 -0.35 -11.12
N LEU A 128 12.10 0.98 -11.03
CA LEU A 128 13.28 1.85 -11.15
C LEU A 128 14.33 1.52 -10.08
N ILE A 129 13.90 1.30 -8.83
CA ILE A 129 14.80 0.88 -7.75
C ILE A 129 15.36 -0.51 -8.06
N LEU A 130 14.54 -1.45 -8.55
CA LEU A 130 15.00 -2.78 -8.94
C LEU A 130 16.05 -2.73 -10.06
N ILE A 131 16.01 -1.75 -10.97
CA ILE A 131 16.98 -1.62 -12.07
C ILE A 131 18.26 -0.90 -11.61
N PHE A 132 18.13 0.23 -10.93
CA PHE A 132 19.23 1.18 -10.71
C PHE A 132 19.86 1.13 -9.32
N TYR A 133 19.15 0.64 -8.30
CA TYR A 133 19.68 0.63 -6.94
C TYR A 133 20.68 -0.51 -6.74
N ARG A 134 21.88 -0.25 -6.22
CA ARG A 134 22.94 -1.27 -6.18
C ARG A 134 22.74 -2.38 -5.14
N LYS A 135 21.96 -2.14 -4.08
CA LYS A 135 21.79 -3.07 -2.95
C LYS A 135 20.40 -3.71 -2.98
N HIS A 136 20.33 -5.01 -3.26
CA HIS A 136 19.06 -5.74 -3.30
C HIS A 136 19.01 -6.84 -2.23
N PRO A 137 18.86 -6.49 -0.93
CA PRO A 137 18.65 -7.52 0.06
C PRO A 137 17.32 -8.23 -0.21
N ARG A 138 17.32 -9.55 -0.06
CA ARG A 138 16.14 -10.41 -0.27
C ARG A 138 15.00 -9.91 0.61
N GLY A 139 13.84 -9.60 0.06
CA GLY A 139 12.70 -9.08 0.83
C GLY A 139 12.62 -7.54 0.93
N LEU A 140 13.55 -6.78 0.34
CA LEU A 140 13.35 -5.32 0.18
C LEU A 140 12.19 -5.01 -0.77
N GLY A 141 11.99 -5.83 -1.82
CA GLY A 141 10.94 -5.61 -2.80
C GLY A 141 9.52 -5.60 -2.23
N VAL A 142 9.19 -6.49 -1.30
CA VAL A 142 7.85 -6.47 -0.66
C VAL A 142 7.63 -5.19 0.13
N VAL A 143 8.65 -4.71 0.85
CA VAL A 143 8.53 -3.48 1.66
C VAL A 143 8.47 -2.23 0.78
N LEU A 144 9.21 -2.19 -0.33
CA LEU A 144 9.09 -1.11 -1.32
C LEU A 144 7.74 -1.12 -2.03
N GLY A 145 7.19 -2.30 -2.33
CA GLY A 145 5.84 -2.43 -2.87
C GLY A 145 4.77 -1.95 -1.89
N ILE A 146 4.85 -2.37 -0.63
CA ILE A 146 4.00 -1.87 0.46
C ILE A 146 4.11 -0.36 0.58
N ALA A 147 5.32 0.20 0.52
CA ALA A 147 5.53 1.64 0.61
C ALA A 147 4.86 2.39 -0.55
N SER A 148 5.10 1.95 -1.79
CA SER A 148 4.51 2.54 -3.00
C SER A 148 2.98 2.47 -2.97
N GLY A 149 2.43 1.28 -2.66
CA GLY A 149 0.98 1.07 -2.54
C GLY A 149 0.35 1.86 -1.40
N ALA A 150 1.03 2.00 -0.26
CA ALA A 150 0.57 2.85 0.85
C ALA A 150 0.53 4.32 0.44
N GLY A 151 1.58 4.83 -0.21
CA GLY A 151 1.62 6.20 -0.71
C GLY A 151 0.49 6.51 -1.70
N PHE A 152 0.25 5.58 -2.64
CA PHE A 152 -0.87 5.67 -3.58
C PHE A 152 -2.20 5.73 -2.83
N ALA A 153 -2.45 4.77 -1.94
CA ALA A 153 -3.69 4.68 -1.17
C ALA A 153 -3.96 5.94 -0.36
N VAL A 154 -2.94 6.59 0.21
CA VAL A 154 -3.09 7.83 0.96
C VAL A 154 -3.60 8.96 0.06
N LEU A 155 -2.90 9.23 -1.04
CA LEU A 155 -3.26 10.35 -1.91
C LEU A 155 -4.59 10.13 -2.62
N GLU A 156 -4.85 8.90 -3.06
CA GLU A 156 -6.12 8.54 -3.68
C GLU A 156 -7.27 8.65 -2.67
N THR A 157 -7.11 8.16 -1.44
CA THR A 157 -8.12 8.29 -0.37
C THR A 157 -8.40 9.75 0.00
N MET A 158 -7.37 10.61 0.00
CA MET A 158 -7.59 12.06 0.14
C MET A 158 -8.45 12.61 -0.99
N GLY A 159 -8.19 12.20 -2.24
CA GLY A 159 -8.98 12.59 -3.42
C GLY A 159 -10.44 12.12 -3.34
N TYR A 160 -10.69 10.89 -2.91
CA TYR A 160 -12.05 10.37 -2.66
C TYR A 160 -12.75 11.12 -1.53
N GLY A 161 -12.05 11.43 -0.43
CA GLY A 161 -12.61 12.24 0.66
C GLY A 161 -12.98 13.66 0.20
N PHE A 162 -12.15 14.29 -0.62
CA PHE A 162 -12.47 15.58 -1.22
C PHE A 162 -13.66 15.49 -2.19
N THR A 163 -13.68 14.46 -3.04
CA THR A 163 -14.78 14.22 -3.99
C THR A 163 -16.09 13.98 -3.26
N ALA A 164 -16.08 13.21 -2.16
CA ALA A 164 -17.24 13.01 -1.30
C ALA A 164 -17.77 14.36 -0.81
N LEU A 165 -16.92 15.23 -0.25
CA LEU A 165 -17.33 16.57 0.21
C LEU A 165 -18.02 17.37 -0.90
N VAL A 166 -17.42 17.43 -2.09
CA VAL A 166 -17.93 18.24 -3.20
C VAL A 166 -19.26 17.68 -3.72
N THR A 167 -19.33 16.37 -3.95
CA THR A 167 -20.50 15.71 -4.55
C THR A 167 -21.70 15.67 -3.60
N THR A 168 -21.47 15.63 -2.29
CA THR A 168 -22.52 15.68 -1.27
C THR A 168 -22.82 17.10 -0.76
N ARG A 169 -22.21 18.13 -1.37
CA ARG A 169 -22.40 19.54 -1.02
C ARG A 169 -22.06 19.87 0.44
N GLY A 170 -20.97 19.29 0.94
CA GLY A 170 -20.42 19.59 2.26
C GLY A 170 -20.77 18.57 3.35
N ASP A 171 -21.31 17.40 3.02
CA ASP A 171 -21.61 16.37 4.03
C ASP A 171 -20.33 15.74 4.58
N VAL A 172 -19.93 16.18 5.78
CA VAL A 172 -18.76 15.68 6.51
C VAL A 172 -18.92 14.22 6.93
N ALA A 173 -20.16 13.74 7.16
CA ALA A 173 -20.38 12.33 7.49
C ALA A 173 -20.03 11.42 6.30
N ALA A 174 -20.39 11.83 5.09
CA ALA A 174 -20.00 11.11 3.87
C ALA A 174 -18.47 11.09 3.67
N VAL A 175 -17.78 12.20 3.96
CA VAL A 175 -16.30 12.24 3.96
C VAL A 175 -15.73 11.25 4.98
N ASN A 176 -16.24 11.29 6.21
CA ASN A 176 -15.80 10.39 7.28
C ASN A 176 -16.00 8.92 6.93
N SER A 177 -17.18 8.54 6.41
CA SER A 177 -17.44 7.17 5.94
C SER A 177 -16.49 6.74 4.82
N THR A 178 -16.19 7.64 3.89
CA THR A 178 -15.25 7.40 2.79
C THR A 178 -13.83 7.17 3.29
N LEU A 179 -13.33 8.06 4.16
CA LEU A 179 -12.00 7.94 4.75
C LEU A 179 -11.87 6.66 5.57
N LEU A 180 -12.86 6.36 6.44
CA LEU A 180 -12.83 5.16 7.27
C LEU A 180 -12.80 3.88 6.44
N LEU A 181 -13.71 3.75 5.47
CA LEU A 181 -13.80 2.56 4.62
C LEU A 181 -12.49 2.35 3.86
N ARG A 182 -12.01 3.39 3.16
CA ARG A 182 -10.83 3.28 2.30
C ARG A 182 -9.55 3.11 3.11
N ALA A 183 -9.35 3.87 4.20
CA ALA A 183 -8.16 3.74 5.03
C ALA A 183 -8.09 2.36 5.69
N LEU A 184 -9.20 1.85 6.25
CA LEU A 184 -9.23 0.55 6.93
C LEU A 184 -8.97 -0.61 5.97
N LEU A 185 -9.44 -0.51 4.72
CA LEU A 185 -9.36 -1.58 3.74
C LEU A 185 -8.12 -1.45 2.84
N SER A 186 -7.45 -0.30 2.83
CA SER A 186 -6.18 -0.08 2.11
C SER A 186 -5.08 -1.11 2.36
N PRO A 187 -4.90 -1.70 3.57
CA PRO A 187 -3.91 -2.76 3.79
C PRO A 187 -4.19 -4.01 2.97
N ALA A 188 -5.47 -4.27 2.73
CA ALA A 188 -5.98 -5.41 1.98
C ALA A 188 -6.30 -5.08 0.52
N GLY A 189 -6.04 -3.84 0.11
CA GLY A 189 -6.11 -3.36 -1.27
C GLY A 189 -4.72 -3.04 -1.80
N HIS A 190 -4.52 -1.78 -2.21
CA HIS A 190 -3.29 -1.26 -2.83
C HIS A 190 -2.00 -1.74 -2.15
N VAL A 191 -1.95 -1.77 -0.82
CA VAL A 191 -0.75 -2.17 -0.05
C VAL A 191 -0.40 -3.64 -0.29
N ALA A 192 -1.38 -4.54 -0.19
CA ALA A 192 -1.18 -5.96 -0.40
C ALA A 192 -0.86 -6.26 -1.86
N TRP A 193 -1.61 -5.68 -2.80
CA TRP A 193 -1.47 -5.94 -4.23
C TRP A 193 -0.12 -5.48 -4.79
N THR A 194 0.29 -4.26 -4.44
CA THR A 194 1.59 -3.72 -4.85
C THR A 194 2.74 -4.46 -4.15
N GLY A 195 2.58 -4.78 -2.85
CA GLY A 195 3.55 -5.55 -2.08
C GLY A 195 3.80 -6.94 -2.69
N MET A 196 2.73 -7.63 -3.08
CA MET A 196 2.76 -8.93 -3.76
C MET A 196 3.52 -8.86 -5.09
N THR A 197 3.18 -7.88 -5.92
CA THR A 197 3.75 -7.79 -7.27
C THR A 197 5.21 -7.38 -7.21
N ALA A 198 5.57 -6.41 -6.36
CA ALA A 198 6.95 -6.01 -6.14
C ALA A 198 7.79 -7.13 -5.53
N TRP A 199 7.22 -7.95 -4.64
CA TRP A 199 7.90 -9.15 -4.13
C TRP A 199 8.23 -10.15 -5.24
N ALA A 200 7.28 -10.40 -6.15
CA ALA A 200 7.47 -11.33 -7.26
C ALA A 200 8.52 -10.83 -8.25
N LEU A 201 8.53 -9.52 -8.56
CA LEU A 201 9.56 -8.87 -9.37
C LEU A 201 10.94 -8.96 -8.73
N TRP A 202 11.04 -8.77 -7.42
CA TRP A 202 12.33 -8.84 -6.71
C TRP A 202 12.96 -10.23 -6.82
N ARG A 203 12.13 -11.28 -6.90
CA ARG A 203 12.61 -12.66 -7.07
C ARG A 203 13.22 -12.94 -8.43
N LEU A 204 13.00 -12.10 -9.45
CA LEU A 204 13.68 -12.26 -10.75
C LEU A 204 15.21 -12.26 -10.61
N ARG A 205 15.74 -11.58 -9.60
CA ARG A 205 17.18 -11.58 -9.28
C ARG A 205 17.64 -12.77 -8.44
N ASP A 206 16.71 -13.52 -7.85
CA ASP A 206 16.98 -14.60 -6.89
C ASP A 206 16.77 -16.02 -7.45
N VAL A 207 16.03 -16.19 -8.55
CA VAL A 207 15.70 -17.52 -9.08
C VAL A 207 16.74 -17.97 -10.13
N PRO A 208 17.32 -19.20 -10.02
CA PRO A 208 18.28 -19.74 -11.00
C PRO A 208 17.74 -19.90 -12.43
N ARG A 209 16.41 -19.86 -12.60
CA ARG A 209 15.72 -20.04 -13.89
C ARG A 209 14.79 -18.84 -14.17
N PRO A 210 15.22 -17.85 -14.97
CA PRO A 210 14.49 -16.58 -15.14
C PRO A 210 13.07 -16.75 -15.70
N ARG A 211 12.82 -17.76 -16.54
CA ARG A 211 11.47 -18.04 -17.10
C ARG A 211 10.40 -18.33 -16.04
N HIS A 212 10.77 -18.97 -14.93
CA HIS A 212 9.82 -19.25 -13.84
C HIS A 212 9.53 -17.97 -13.04
N GLY A 213 10.55 -17.14 -12.81
CA GLY A 213 10.39 -15.86 -12.14
C GLY A 213 9.46 -14.91 -12.91
N VAL A 214 9.61 -14.83 -14.24
CA VAL A 214 8.76 -13.98 -15.09
C VAL A 214 7.29 -14.41 -15.01
N ARG A 215 7.02 -15.72 -15.06
CA ARG A 215 5.65 -16.25 -14.89
C ARG A 215 5.06 -15.89 -13.53
N THR A 216 5.84 -15.98 -12.46
CA THR A 216 5.40 -15.58 -11.11
C THR A 216 5.10 -14.08 -11.03
N ALA A 217 5.92 -13.23 -11.64
CA ALA A 217 5.70 -11.79 -11.66
C ALA A 217 4.44 -11.42 -12.45
N ILE A 218 4.24 -12.01 -13.63
CA ILE A 218 3.02 -11.83 -14.43
C ILE A 218 1.80 -12.33 -13.65
N GLY A 219 1.87 -13.51 -13.05
CA GLY A 219 0.76 -14.06 -12.26
C GLY A 219 0.38 -13.19 -11.06
N ALA A 220 1.38 -12.67 -10.33
CA ALA A 220 1.15 -11.74 -9.21
C ALA A 220 0.49 -10.44 -9.67
N TYR A 221 0.96 -9.88 -10.79
CA TYR A 221 0.37 -8.68 -11.37
C TYR A 221 -1.06 -8.91 -11.85
N LEU A 222 -1.33 -9.99 -12.60
CA LEU A 222 -2.68 -10.30 -13.07
C LEU A 222 -3.65 -10.58 -11.90
N LEU A 223 -3.16 -11.21 -10.83
CA LEU A 223 -3.93 -11.39 -9.60
C LEU A 223 -4.24 -10.05 -8.93
N ALA A 224 -3.26 -9.14 -8.83
CA ALA A 224 -3.47 -7.78 -8.33
C ALA A 224 -4.55 -7.04 -9.13
N VAL A 225 -4.45 -7.07 -10.48
CA VAL A 225 -5.44 -6.45 -11.37
C VAL A 225 -6.84 -7.06 -11.19
N ALA A 226 -6.95 -8.38 -11.07
CA ALA A 226 -8.23 -9.05 -10.88
C ALA A 226 -8.86 -8.70 -9.52
N LEU A 227 -8.07 -8.67 -8.44
CA LEU A 227 -8.53 -8.28 -7.10
C LEU A 227 -8.96 -6.80 -7.08
N HIS A 228 -8.22 -5.95 -7.78
CA HIS A 228 -8.53 -4.53 -7.93
C HIS A 228 -9.85 -4.33 -8.66
N ALA A 229 -9.98 -4.90 -9.86
CA ALA A 229 -11.20 -4.78 -10.65
C ALA A 229 -12.42 -5.37 -9.92
N ALA A 230 -12.23 -6.44 -9.15
CA ALA A 230 -13.27 -7.02 -8.30
C ALA A 230 -13.66 -6.09 -7.14
N TRP A 231 -12.70 -5.40 -6.54
CA TRP A 231 -12.93 -4.40 -5.49
C TRP A 231 -13.75 -3.22 -6.02
N ASP A 232 -13.28 -2.57 -7.09
CA ASP A 232 -13.96 -1.40 -7.66
C ASP A 232 -15.32 -1.74 -8.26
N GLY A 233 -15.43 -2.93 -8.87
CA GLY A 233 -16.67 -3.42 -9.46
C GLY A 233 -17.70 -3.91 -8.44
N ALA A 234 -17.34 -4.08 -7.16
CA ALA A 234 -18.23 -4.63 -6.14
C ALA A 234 -19.34 -3.66 -5.69
N GLY A 235 -19.20 -2.35 -5.97
CA GLY A 235 -20.13 -1.33 -5.49
C GLY A 235 -20.26 -1.36 -3.96
N SER A 236 -21.45 -1.67 -3.44
CA SER A 236 -21.72 -1.79 -2.00
C SER A 236 -21.68 -3.23 -1.46
N SER A 237 -21.22 -4.20 -2.27
CA SER A 237 -21.22 -5.62 -1.91
C SER A 237 -20.19 -5.97 -0.83
N LEU A 238 -20.64 -5.96 0.43
CA LEU A 238 -19.82 -6.32 1.59
C LEU A 238 -19.17 -7.72 1.50
N PRO A 239 -19.86 -8.79 1.03
CA PRO A 239 -19.25 -10.11 0.92
C PRO A 239 -18.03 -10.12 -0.02
N VAL A 240 -18.10 -9.38 -1.13
CA VAL A 240 -16.99 -9.29 -2.09
C VAL A 240 -15.82 -8.53 -1.46
N HIS A 241 -16.08 -7.39 -0.81
CA HIS A 241 -15.04 -6.65 -0.10
C HIS A 241 -14.35 -7.49 0.98
N ILE A 242 -15.10 -8.26 1.76
CA ILE A 242 -14.53 -9.16 2.78
C ILE A 242 -13.67 -10.25 2.12
N ALA A 243 -14.16 -10.89 1.07
CA ALA A 243 -13.43 -11.96 0.37
C ALA A 243 -12.10 -11.44 -0.22
N VAL A 244 -12.14 -10.31 -0.91
CA VAL A 244 -10.94 -9.64 -1.46
C VAL A 244 -9.99 -9.27 -0.34
N ALA A 245 -10.48 -8.72 0.77
CA ALA A 245 -9.64 -8.30 1.88
C ALA A 245 -8.93 -9.49 2.56
N VAL A 246 -9.68 -10.55 2.87
CA VAL A 246 -9.14 -11.76 3.51
C VAL A 246 -8.07 -12.40 2.63
N LEU A 247 -8.34 -12.57 1.34
CA LEU A 247 -7.39 -13.15 0.39
C LEU A 247 -6.12 -12.30 0.29
N SER A 248 -6.26 -10.98 0.15
CA SER A 248 -5.13 -10.07 -0.03
C SER A 248 -4.23 -10.01 1.21
N VAL A 249 -4.83 -9.96 2.41
CA VAL A 249 -4.08 -9.99 3.68
C VAL A 249 -3.39 -11.34 3.87
N ALA A 250 -4.07 -12.45 3.59
CA ALA A 250 -3.48 -13.78 3.69
C ALA A 250 -2.25 -13.92 2.78
N VAL A 251 -2.37 -13.50 1.52
CA VAL A 251 -1.23 -13.46 0.59
C VAL A 251 -0.11 -12.60 1.14
N LEU A 252 -0.38 -11.36 1.55
CA LEU A 252 0.63 -10.43 2.04
C LEU A 252 1.39 -11.01 3.26
N VAL A 253 0.68 -11.60 4.22
CA VAL A 253 1.27 -12.22 5.41
C VAL A 253 2.17 -13.39 5.02
N VAL A 254 1.71 -14.28 4.13
CA VAL A 254 2.51 -15.41 3.63
C VAL A 254 3.78 -14.90 2.96
N LEU A 255 3.70 -13.87 2.11
CA LEU A 255 4.84 -13.29 1.42
C LEU A 255 5.83 -12.60 2.38
N LEU A 256 5.34 -11.90 3.39
CA LEU A 256 6.17 -11.30 4.44
C LEU A 256 6.92 -12.38 5.23
N VAL A 257 6.27 -13.50 5.57
CA VAL A 257 6.91 -14.63 6.25
C VAL A 257 7.93 -15.31 5.34
N ALA A 258 7.58 -15.59 4.09
CA ALA A 258 8.47 -16.20 3.11
C ALA A 258 9.72 -15.35 2.82
N SER A 259 9.61 -14.03 2.96
CA SER A 259 10.72 -13.08 2.80
C SER A 259 11.71 -13.06 3.97
N ARG A 260 11.38 -13.72 5.10
CA ARG A 260 12.27 -13.84 6.26
C ARG A 260 13.20 -15.04 6.21
N ALA A 261 12.87 -16.07 5.44
CA ALA A 261 13.65 -17.29 5.40
C ALA A 261 15.06 -17.01 4.83
N PRO A 262 16.15 -17.47 5.47
CA PRO A 262 17.48 -17.35 4.91
C PRO A 262 17.51 -18.04 3.53
N GLY A 263 18.01 -17.33 2.52
CA GLY A 263 18.16 -17.92 1.20
C GLY A 263 19.03 -19.17 1.29
N ARG A 264 18.65 -20.24 0.56
CA ARG A 264 19.53 -21.41 0.41
C ARG A 264 20.90 -20.91 -0.05
N PRO A 265 22.01 -21.33 0.58
CA PRO A 265 23.33 -21.01 0.06
C PRO A 265 23.37 -21.43 -1.40
N ALA A 266 23.89 -20.54 -2.27
CA ALA A 266 24.13 -20.89 -3.65
C ALA A 266 24.99 -22.16 -3.64
N GLY A 267 24.44 -23.26 -4.17
CA GLY A 267 25.23 -24.46 -4.42
C GLY A 267 26.43 -24.05 -5.26
N ARG A 268 27.62 -24.44 -4.80
CA ARG A 268 28.87 -24.32 -5.54
C ARG A 268 28.76 -24.99 -6.90
#